data_AF-A0A643JXL3-F1
#
_entry.id   AF-A0A643JXL3-F1
#
_cell.length_a   1.000
_cell.length_b   1.000
_cell.length_c   1.000
_cell.angle_alpha   90.00
_cell.angle_beta   90.00
_cell.angle_gamma   90.00
#
_symmetry.space_group_name_H-M   'P 1'
#
loop_
_entity.id
_entity.type
_entity.pdbx_description
1 polymer ?
#
loop_
_entity_poly.entity_id
_entity_poly.type
_entity_poly.pdbx_seq_one_letter_code
_entity_poly.pdbx_strand_id
1 'polypeptide(L)'
;MTGGFLLASALGGQVGAVHALDGTQQVYRVKQGSREFEITLLEGDTPVRELYDLRIPDAYGGDNGATDPGEGPYYESLGLKYLLEAQESVMFLYHGPDGVSLVALHGGPGDGTAVTWRVTGVPSGAKWLVKDDLYTYPETGEPAVSNYDQWNVSGSQHVIDWTWAGGRTDGGVLGYLNGDFSITIDPAYNTAATLYGEYFAGVIAGWYVLTGSWGNLTREELNLQEPVTISCETIQEPEVPGTPQEETPEETPTETPEEETPEETPEESPEESPAEETPTETPEEKKSNEKKKKKNKEEKEKPEWKEDRDEAREEWKEDRDEWQKKRDNGDDDWKEARDEAREERKEKRDKWQDKRDKEKEKERKKREKEKEKEKKKREKEKEKERKKREKKKKKERKKKRNRGDDREWDDDDDDDDDDREWDDDDDDDDDD
;
A
#
# COMPACT_ATOMS: atom_id res chain seq x y z
N MET A 1 2.43 -49.11 6.56
CA MET A 1 1.79 -48.20 7.53
C MET A 1 1.78 -46.82 6.90
N THR A 2 0.73 -46.55 6.12
CA THR A 2 0.49 -45.28 5.42
C THR A 2 -0.57 -44.55 6.22
N GLY A 3 -0.13 -43.60 7.06
CA GLY A 3 -1.02 -42.71 7.80
C GLY A 3 -1.27 -41.46 6.98
N GLY A 4 -2.43 -41.39 6.32
CA GLY A 4 -2.94 -40.16 5.73
C GLY A 4 -3.57 -39.30 6.82
N PHE A 5 -2.98 -38.15 7.11
CA PHE A 5 -3.62 -37.10 7.88
C PHE A 5 -4.49 -36.27 6.93
N LEU A 6 -5.81 -36.37 7.09
CA LEU A 6 -6.76 -35.40 6.53
C LEU A 6 -6.85 -34.25 7.54
N LEU A 7 -6.26 -33.11 7.19
CA LEU A 7 -6.49 -31.84 7.87
C LEU A 7 -7.77 -31.23 7.28
N ALA A 8 -8.86 -31.31 8.03
CA ALA A 8 -10.07 -30.55 7.75
C ALA A 8 -9.81 -29.09 8.14
N SER A 9 -9.65 -28.22 7.14
CA SER A 9 -9.59 -26.78 7.36
C SER A 9 -11.02 -26.27 7.54
N ALA A 10 -11.34 -25.81 8.75
CA ALA A 10 -12.57 -25.09 9.03
C ALA A 10 -12.43 -23.67 8.47
N LEU A 11 -12.94 -23.46 7.25
CA LEU A 11 -13.07 -22.13 6.67
C LEU A 11 -14.29 -21.44 7.32
N GLY A 12 -14.03 -20.59 8.31
CA GLY A 12 -14.99 -19.57 8.75
C GLY A 12 -14.99 -18.43 7.74
N GLY A 13 -15.67 -18.62 6.61
CA GLY A 13 -15.80 -17.60 5.57
C GLY A 13 -16.87 -16.57 5.93
N GLN A 14 -16.51 -15.29 6.00
CA GLN A 14 -17.47 -14.21 5.85
C GLN A 14 -18.09 -14.35 4.45
N VAL A 15 -19.41 -14.46 4.39
CA VAL A 15 -20.17 -14.63 3.16
C VAL A 15 -20.06 -13.34 2.33
N GLY A 16 -19.28 -13.38 1.25
CA GLY A 16 -19.18 -12.30 0.29
C GLY A 16 -20.48 -12.12 -0.49
N ALA A 17 -20.72 -10.90 -1.00
CA ALA A 17 -21.90 -10.60 -1.80
C ALA A 17 -21.96 -11.49 -3.05
N VAL A 18 -23.11 -12.13 -3.25
CA VAL A 18 -23.34 -13.15 -4.29
C VAL A 18 -24.16 -12.53 -5.41
N HIS A 19 -23.61 -12.46 -6.63
CA HIS A 19 -24.39 -12.17 -7.83
C HIS A 19 -24.97 -13.47 -8.36
N ALA A 20 -26.24 -13.74 -8.04
CA ALA A 20 -26.98 -14.88 -8.57
C ALA A 20 -27.83 -14.43 -9.77
N LEU A 21 -27.47 -14.91 -10.95
CA LEU A 21 -28.37 -14.94 -12.11
C LEU A 21 -28.62 -16.42 -12.41
N ASP A 22 -29.90 -16.84 -12.39
CA ASP A 22 -30.33 -18.15 -12.87
C ASP A 22 -29.79 -19.39 -12.10
N GLY A 23 -29.57 -19.27 -10.78
CA GLY A 23 -29.04 -20.38 -9.96
C GLY A 23 -27.55 -20.67 -10.17
N THR A 24 -26.87 -19.83 -10.96
CA THR A 24 -25.41 -19.86 -11.10
C THR A 24 -24.78 -18.76 -10.27
N GLN A 25 -23.77 -19.13 -9.49
CA GLN A 25 -22.99 -18.22 -8.65
C GLN A 25 -21.56 -18.17 -9.14
N GLN A 26 -21.03 -16.96 -9.34
CA GLN A 26 -19.60 -16.77 -9.57
C GLN A 26 -18.86 -16.60 -8.24
N VAL A 27 -17.77 -17.34 -8.07
CA VAL A 27 -16.89 -17.24 -6.91
C VAL A 27 -15.51 -16.78 -7.36
N TYR A 28 -15.01 -15.72 -6.72
CA TYR A 28 -13.72 -15.12 -7.02
C TYR A 28 -12.72 -15.48 -5.92
N ARG A 29 -11.55 -15.98 -6.33
CA ARG A 29 -10.50 -16.42 -5.40
C ARG A 29 -9.15 -15.83 -5.74
N VAL A 30 -8.36 -15.63 -4.69
CA VAL A 30 -6.94 -15.29 -4.78
C VAL A 30 -6.15 -16.41 -4.14
N LYS A 31 -5.14 -16.90 -4.85
CA LYS A 31 -4.21 -17.92 -4.38
C LYS A 31 -2.78 -17.45 -4.52
N GLN A 32 -2.00 -17.51 -3.44
CA GLN A 32 -0.57 -17.22 -3.44
C GLN A 32 0.15 -18.21 -2.54
N GLY A 33 1.05 -19.01 -3.12
CA GLY A 33 1.70 -20.11 -2.41
C GLY A 33 0.67 -21.09 -1.84
N SER A 34 0.66 -21.24 -0.51
CA SER A 34 -0.31 -22.09 0.21
C SER A 34 -1.55 -21.34 0.70
N ARG A 35 -1.61 -20.01 0.53
CA ARG A 35 -2.76 -19.19 0.94
C ARG A 35 -3.78 -19.14 -0.19
N GLU A 36 -5.03 -19.37 0.14
CA GLU A 36 -6.16 -19.25 -0.78
C GLU A 36 -7.34 -18.66 -0.01
N PHE A 37 -7.96 -17.61 -0.57
CA PHE A 37 -9.09 -16.93 0.05
C PHE A 37 -10.02 -16.36 -1.01
N GLU A 38 -11.30 -16.23 -0.65
CA GLU A 38 -12.32 -15.63 -1.50
C GLU A 38 -12.26 -14.11 -1.40
N ILE A 39 -12.57 -13.44 -2.52
CA ILE A 39 -12.66 -11.97 -2.59
C ILE A 39 -14.00 -11.56 -3.18
N THR A 40 -14.45 -10.36 -2.83
CA THR A 40 -15.61 -9.73 -3.45
C THR A 40 -15.16 -8.70 -4.47
N LEU A 41 -15.99 -8.50 -5.48
CA LEU A 41 -15.83 -7.46 -6.47
C LEU A 41 -16.10 -6.09 -5.82
N LEU A 42 -15.32 -5.08 -6.19
CA LEU A 42 -15.73 -3.70 -5.94
C LEU A 42 -16.75 -3.32 -7.02
N GLU A 43 -17.96 -2.96 -6.61
CA GLU A 43 -19.05 -2.66 -7.54
C GLU A 43 -19.20 -1.16 -7.79
N GLY A 44 -19.56 -0.79 -9.01
CA GLY A 44 -19.91 0.58 -9.35
C GLY A 44 -20.59 0.71 -10.70
N ASP A 45 -21.18 1.87 -10.93
CA ASP A 45 -21.88 2.22 -12.18
C ASP A 45 -21.00 3.00 -13.15
N THR A 46 -19.78 3.35 -12.74
CA THR A 46 -18.86 4.17 -13.51
C THR A 46 -17.99 3.26 -14.39
N PRO A 47 -17.84 3.54 -15.69
CA PRO A 47 -16.90 2.79 -16.53
C PRO A 47 -15.50 2.77 -15.92
N VAL A 48 -14.81 1.62 -15.95
CA VAL A 48 -13.55 1.46 -15.21
C VAL A 48 -12.44 2.45 -15.64
N ARG A 49 -12.46 2.89 -16.91
CA ARG A 49 -11.56 3.93 -17.43
C ARG A 49 -11.80 5.29 -16.76
N GLU A 50 -13.07 5.64 -16.56
CA GLU A 50 -13.47 6.86 -15.86
C GLU A 50 -13.22 6.75 -14.36
N LEU A 51 -13.38 5.56 -13.77
CA LEU A 51 -13.00 5.30 -12.39
C LEU A 51 -11.49 5.43 -12.17
N TYR A 52 -10.67 4.91 -13.10
CA TYR A 52 -9.22 5.03 -13.03
C TYR A 52 -8.76 6.48 -13.25
N ASP A 53 -9.41 7.19 -14.18
CA ASP A 53 -9.17 8.62 -14.48
C ASP A 53 -7.69 8.91 -14.76
N LEU A 54 -7.13 8.17 -15.73
CA LEU A 54 -5.82 8.49 -16.28
C LEU A 54 -5.94 9.75 -17.13
N ARG A 55 -5.06 10.72 -16.90
CA ARG A 55 -5.10 12.00 -17.61
C ARG A 55 -3.81 12.30 -18.34
N ILE A 56 -3.94 12.77 -19.57
CA ILE A 56 -2.82 13.25 -20.37
C ILE A 56 -3.22 14.57 -21.04
N PRO A 57 -2.27 15.49 -21.30
CA PRO A 57 -2.56 16.66 -22.11
C PRO A 57 -2.95 16.29 -23.55
N ASP A 58 -3.75 17.11 -24.22
CA ASP A 58 -4.13 17.00 -25.64
C ASP A 58 -2.96 16.89 -26.62
N ALA A 59 -1.78 17.36 -26.22
CA ALA A 59 -0.53 17.17 -26.96
C ALA A 59 -0.14 15.68 -27.14
N TYR A 60 -0.79 14.77 -26.41
CA TYR A 60 -0.59 13.34 -26.45
C TYR A 60 -1.90 12.59 -26.75
N GLY A 61 -1.76 11.44 -27.40
CA GLY A 61 -2.84 10.48 -27.64
C GLY A 61 -2.37 9.05 -27.40
N GLY A 62 -2.99 8.11 -28.09
CA GLY A 62 -2.62 6.69 -28.04
C GLY A 62 -3.74 5.79 -27.52
N ASP A 63 -3.50 4.47 -27.61
CA ASP A 63 -4.39 3.44 -27.07
C ASP A 63 -4.06 3.17 -25.59
N ASN A 64 -4.17 4.21 -24.76
CA ASN A 64 -3.82 4.20 -23.33
C ASN A 64 -5.01 4.39 -22.39
N GLY A 65 -6.20 4.70 -22.92
CA GLY A 65 -7.41 4.89 -22.11
C GLY A 65 -7.46 6.20 -21.33
N ALA A 66 -6.54 7.13 -21.58
CA ALA A 66 -6.50 8.42 -20.91
C ALA A 66 -7.56 9.40 -21.44
N THR A 67 -7.82 10.45 -20.67
CA THR A 67 -8.65 11.60 -21.04
C THR A 67 -7.88 12.90 -20.87
N ASP A 68 -8.29 13.96 -21.57
CA ASP A 68 -7.79 15.31 -21.31
C ASP A 68 -8.94 16.22 -20.84
N PRO A 69 -9.01 16.57 -19.54
CA PRO A 69 -9.98 17.54 -19.05
C PRO A 69 -9.54 19.00 -19.24
N GLY A 70 -8.38 19.27 -19.86
CA GLY A 70 -7.81 20.60 -20.09
C GLY A 70 -6.99 21.15 -18.91
N GLU A 71 -7.06 20.50 -17.75
CA GLU A 71 -6.35 20.88 -16.53
C GLU A 71 -5.69 19.67 -15.86
N GLY A 72 -4.46 19.88 -15.38
CA GLY A 72 -3.74 18.86 -14.61
C GLY A 72 -4.30 18.64 -13.20
N PRO A 73 -3.71 17.72 -12.42
CA PRO A 73 -2.48 16.98 -12.74
C PRO A 73 -2.64 15.90 -13.82
N TYR A 74 -1.57 15.68 -14.59
CA TYR A 74 -1.47 14.70 -15.69
C TYR A 74 -0.46 13.59 -15.37
N TYR A 75 -0.52 12.50 -16.12
CA TYR A 75 0.37 11.32 -16.06
C TYR A 75 0.29 10.59 -14.72
N GLU A 76 -0.94 10.42 -14.23
CA GLU A 76 -1.24 9.62 -13.05
C GLU A 76 -2.74 9.27 -13.02
N SER A 77 -3.10 8.21 -12.29
CA SER A 77 -4.48 7.95 -11.89
C SER A 77 -4.92 8.96 -10.84
N LEU A 78 -5.97 9.74 -11.12
CA LEU A 78 -6.58 10.62 -10.13
C LEU A 78 -7.77 10.01 -9.41
N GLY A 79 -8.48 9.12 -10.10
CA GLY A 79 -9.70 8.52 -9.58
C GLY A 79 -9.41 7.52 -8.47
N LEU A 80 -8.24 6.87 -8.48
CA LEU A 80 -7.90 5.80 -7.53
C LEU A 80 -6.72 6.11 -6.61
N LYS A 81 -6.08 7.29 -6.73
CA LYS A 81 -4.92 7.68 -5.92
C LYS A 81 -5.17 7.57 -4.41
N TYR A 82 -6.40 7.79 -3.96
CA TYR A 82 -6.77 7.72 -2.54
C TYR A 82 -6.67 6.30 -1.96
N LEU A 83 -6.59 5.26 -2.79
CA LEU A 83 -6.42 3.89 -2.35
C LEU A 83 -4.98 3.58 -1.95
N LEU A 84 -4.00 4.33 -2.44
CA LEU A 84 -2.57 4.08 -2.18
C LEU A 84 -2.12 4.72 -0.88
N GLU A 85 -1.41 3.93 -0.07
CA GLU A 85 -0.50 4.47 0.93
C GLU A 85 0.92 4.62 0.36
N ALA A 86 1.84 5.11 1.18
CA ALA A 86 3.20 5.32 0.72
C ALA A 86 3.91 4.00 0.45
N GLN A 87 4.61 3.90 -0.69
CA GLN A 87 5.40 2.72 -1.06
C GLN A 87 4.56 1.44 -1.21
N GLU A 88 3.35 1.55 -1.74
CA GLU A 88 2.44 0.41 -1.93
C GLU A 88 2.10 0.15 -3.40
N SER A 89 1.70 -1.10 -3.64
CA SER A 89 0.97 -1.51 -4.83
C SER A 89 -0.34 -2.14 -4.41
N VAL A 90 -1.42 -1.84 -5.12
CA VAL A 90 -2.74 -2.43 -4.86
C VAL A 90 -3.31 -2.98 -6.15
N MET A 91 -4.10 -4.05 -6.03
CA MET A 91 -4.95 -4.53 -7.10
C MET A 91 -6.31 -4.96 -6.59
N PHE A 92 -7.31 -4.97 -7.47
CA PHE A 92 -8.66 -5.42 -7.14
C PHE A 92 -9.44 -5.78 -8.40
N LEU A 93 -10.52 -6.54 -8.20
CA LEU A 93 -11.51 -6.76 -9.24
C LEU A 93 -12.62 -5.73 -9.11
N TYR A 94 -12.94 -5.06 -10.21
CA TYR A 94 -14.01 -4.07 -10.31
C TYR A 94 -15.11 -4.58 -11.23
N HIS A 95 -16.36 -4.53 -10.79
CA HIS A 95 -17.53 -4.81 -11.61
C HIS A 95 -18.23 -3.50 -11.94
N GLY A 96 -18.04 -3.07 -13.18
CA GLY A 96 -18.62 -1.85 -13.74
C GLY A 96 -19.67 -2.14 -14.83
N PRO A 97 -20.17 -1.09 -15.52
CA PRO A 97 -21.13 -1.24 -16.62
C PRO A 97 -20.58 -2.04 -17.81
N ASP A 98 -19.25 -2.12 -17.94
CA ASP A 98 -18.55 -2.86 -19.00
C ASP A 98 -18.12 -4.27 -18.57
N GLY A 99 -18.59 -4.76 -17.42
CA GLY A 99 -18.26 -6.06 -16.85
C GLY A 99 -17.11 -6.01 -15.84
N VAL A 100 -16.48 -7.18 -15.61
CA VAL A 100 -15.41 -7.34 -14.62
C VAL A 100 -14.06 -6.93 -15.20
N SER A 101 -13.28 -6.19 -14.42
CA SER A 101 -11.93 -5.73 -14.76
C SER A 101 -10.97 -5.95 -13.60
N LEU A 102 -9.74 -6.37 -13.89
CA LEU A 102 -8.63 -6.33 -12.96
C LEU A 102 -7.97 -4.94 -13.04
N VAL A 103 -7.93 -4.25 -11.90
CA VAL A 103 -7.29 -2.94 -11.77
C VAL A 103 -5.99 -3.09 -11.01
N ALA A 104 -4.90 -2.55 -11.55
CA ALA A 104 -3.59 -2.49 -10.93
C ALA A 104 -3.17 -1.03 -10.74
N LEU A 105 -2.67 -0.71 -9.55
CA LEU A 105 -2.21 0.63 -9.21
C LEU A 105 -0.94 0.54 -8.37
N HIS A 106 0.08 1.29 -8.77
CA HIS A 106 1.39 1.34 -8.14
C HIS A 106 1.72 2.76 -7.68
N GLY A 107 2.52 2.89 -6.62
CA GLY A 107 3.10 4.16 -6.21
C GLY A 107 2.27 4.91 -5.17
N GLY A 108 2.08 6.21 -5.38
CA GLY A 108 1.47 7.12 -4.41
C GLY A 108 2.50 8.01 -3.72
N PRO A 109 2.24 8.48 -2.48
CA PRO A 109 3.19 9.32 -1.75
C PRO A 109 4.53 8.61 -1.53
N GLY A 110 5.66 9.24 -1.84
CA GLY A 110 6.98 8.66 -1.59
C GLY A 110 7.88 8.71 -2.81
N ASP A 111 8.93 7.90 -2.79
CA ASP A 111 9.88 7.79 -3.89
C ASP A 111 9.31 6.94 -5.03
N GLY A 112 9.67 7.28 -6.25
CA GLY A 112 9.30 6.55 -7.46
C GLY A 112 10.10 5.27 -7.61
N THR A 113 9.56 4.23 -8.25
CA THR A 113 10.26 2.95 -8.44
C THR A 113 9.73 2.23 -9.69
N ALA A 114 10.01 0.93 -9.81
CA ALA A 114 9.62 0.10 -10.93
C ALA A 114 8.98 -1.22 -10.48
N VAL A 115 8.09 -1.74 -11.33
CA VAL A 115 7.40 -3.03 -11.15
C VAL A 115 7.31 -3.73 -12.50
N THR A 116 7.63 -5.02 -12.53
CA THR A 116 7.39 -5.87 -13.70
C THR A 116 6.35 -6.92 -13.34
N TRP A 117 5.28 -7.03 -14.13
CA TRP A 117 4.36 -8.17 -14.04
C TRP A 117 4.45 -9.04 -15.28
N ARG A 118 4.63 -10.34 -15.08
CA ARG A 118 4.39 -11.36 -16.10
C ARG A 118 3.03 -12.00 -15.83
N VAL A 119 2.07 -11.70 -16.69
CA VAL A 119 0.68 -12.14 -16.55
C VAL A 119 0.42 -13.29 -17.52
N THR A 120 -0.05 -14.42 -17.03
CA THR A 120 -0.39 -15.60 -17.82
C THR A 120 -1.83 -16.03 -17.60
N GLY A 121 -2.40 -16.78 -18.55
CA GLY A 121 -3.80 -17.19 -18.48
C GLY A 121 -4.78 -16.07 -18.85
N VAL A 122 -4.30 -15.02 -19.52
CA VAL A 122 -5.16 -13.90 -19.93
C VAL A 122 -6.21 -14.40 -20.94
N PRO A 123 -7.52 -14.20 -20.68
CA PRO A 123 -8.57 -14.61 -21.61
C PRO A 123 -8.44 -13.89 -22.95
N SER A 124 -8.70 -14.59 -24.06
CA SER A 124 -8.56 -14.03 -25.41
C SER A 124 -9.44 -12.80 -25.72
N GLY A 125 -10.52 -12.59 -24.95
CA GLY A 125 -11.39 -11.41 -25.05
C GLY A 125 -10.96 -10.24 -24.16
N ALA A 126 -10.04 -10.46 -23.22
CA ALA A 126 -9.59 -9.43 -22.29
C ALA A 126 -8.69 -8.41 -22.99
N LYS A 127 -8.77 -7.15 -22.56
CA LYS A 127 -7.98 -6.04 -23.14
C LYS A 127 -7.52 -5.09 -22.05
N TRP A 128 -6.31 -4.57 -22.21
CA TRP A 128 -5.85 -3.45 -21.40
C TRP A 128 -6.58 -2.17 -21.83
N LEU A 129 -7.50 -1.71 -20.99
CA LEU A 129 -8.34 -0.52 -21.19
C LEU A 129 -7.64 0.75 -20.76
N VAL A 130 -6.70 0.63 -19.81
CA VAL A 130 -5.81 1.70 -19.37
C VAL A 130 -4.39 1.16 -19.43
N LYS A 131 -3.50 1.93 -20.03
CA LYS A 131 -2.07 1.65 -20.12
C LYS A 131 -1.33 2.93 -19.79
N ASP A 132 -0.82 3.06 -18.58
CA ASP A 132 -0.03 4.23 -18.25
C ASP A 132 1.25 4.30 -19.11
N ASP A 133 1.75 5.52 -19.26
CA ASP A 133 2.96 5.87 -20.00
C ASP A 133 3.08 5.28 -21.42
N LEU A 134 1.94 5.06 -22.08
CA LEU A 134 1.84 4.67 -23.49
C LEU A 134 1.26 5.82 -24.33
N TYR A 135 2.01 6.91 -24.41
CA TYR A 135 1.59 8.12 -25.11
C TYR A 135 2.15 8.16 -26.53
N THR A 136 1.39 8.73 -27.48
CA THR A 136 1.90 9.02 -28.83
C THR A 136 1.67 10.48 -29.17
N TYR A 137 2.54 11.06 -30.00
CA TYR A 137 2.29 12.39 -30.55
C TYR A 137 1.17 12.29 -31.60
N PRO A 138 0.04 12.99 -31.45
CA PRO A 138 -1.11 12.84 -32.35
C PRO A 138 -0.79 13.10 -33.82
N GLU A 139 0.16 14.00 -34.10
CA GLU A 139 0.54 14.37 -35.47
C GLU A 139 1.34 13.30 -36.21
N THR A 140 2.18 12.55 -35.49
CA THR A 140 3.12 11.59 -36.10
C THR A 140 2.74 10.14 -35.79
N GLY A 141 2.01 9.89 -34.71
CA GLY A 141 1.76 8.56 -34.17
C GLY A 141 2.98 7.93 -33.49
N GLU A 142 4.11 8.63 -33.45
CA GLU A 142 5.34 8.15 -32.80
C GLU A 142 5.17 8.15 -31.27
N PRO A 143 5.78 7.17 -30.55
CA PRO A 143 5.80 7.16 -29.10
C PRO A 143 6.40 8.46 -28.53
N ALA A 144 5.84 8.94 -27.43
CA ALA A 144 6.42 10.06 -26.70
C ALA A 144 7.75 9.64 -26.06
N VAL A 145 8.70 10.59 -25.99
CA VAL A 145 10.02 10.34 -25.40
C VAL A 145 9.98 10.08 -23.90
N SER A 146 8.86 10.42 -23.26
CA SER A 146 8.63 10.20 -21.83
C SER A 146 8.04 8.83 -21.52
N ASN A 147 7.71 8.02 -22.53
CA ASN A 147 7.19 6.67 -22.32
C ASN A 147 8.31 5.75 -21.82
N TYR A 148 8.39 5.56 -20.50
CA TYR A 148 9.30 4.63 -19.88
C TYR A 148 8.68 3.24 -19.71
N ASP A 149 7.36 3.15 -19.61
CA ASP A 149 6.67 1.86 -19.49
C ASP A 149 6.79 1.01 -20.75
N GLN A 150 6.92 -0.30 -20.55
CA GLN A 150 7.02 -1.27 -21.63
C GLN A 150 5.82 -2.21 -21.61
N TRP A 151 5.10 -2.24 -22.72
CA TRP A 151 3.87 -3.02 -22.86
C TRP A 151 4.03 -4.13 -23.91
N ASN A 152 4.14 -5.38 -23.46
CA ASN A 152 4.10 -6.56 -24.32
C ASN A 152 2.85 -7.39 -24.01
N VAL A 153 1.76 -7.12 -24.72
CA VAL A 153 0.40 -7.59 -24.37
C VAL A 153 -0.24 -8.46 -25.46
N SER A 154 0.51 -9.43 -25.97
CA SER A 154 0.03 -10.31 -27.06
C SER A 154 -0.35 -11.71 -26.57
N GLY A 155 -1.48 -12.23 -27.08
CA GLY A 155 -1.93 -13.59 -26.76
C GLY A 155 -2.42 -13.76 -25.32
N SER A 156 -2.04 -14.84 -24.66
CA SER A 156 -2.44 -15.16 -23.29
C SER A 156 -1.32 -14.91 -22.26
N GLN A 157 -0.20 -14.34 -22.70
CA GLN A 157 0.98 -14.05 -21.89
C GLN A 157 1.38 -12.60 -22.10
N HIS A 158 1.23 -11.78 -21.06
CA HIS A 158 1.58 -10.38 -21.10
C HIS A 158 2.80 -10.13 -20.21
N VAL A 159 3.66 -9.21 -20.60
CA VAL A 159 4.73 -8.66 -19.77
C VAL A 159 4.56 -7.16 -19.79
N ILE A 160 4.44 -6.57 -18.61
CA ILE A 160 4.32 -5.13 -18.45
C ILE A 160 5.37 -4.69 -17.45
N ASP A 161 6.13 -3.68 -17.82
CA ASP A 161 7.15 -3.05 -17.00
C ASP A 161 6.72 -1.60 -16.77
N TRP A 162 6.41 -1.26 -15.52
CA TRP A 162 6.03 0.08 -15.08
C TRP A 162 7.18 0.79 -14.39
N THR A 163 7.30 2.10 -14.55
CA THR A 163 8.17 2.92 -13.73
C THR A 163 7.69 4.38 -13.62
N TRP A 164 7.73 4.91 -12.40
CA TRP A 164 7.16 6.24 -12.14
C TRP A 164 8.04 7.07 -11.21
N ALA A 165 7.90 8.39 -11.33
CA ALA A 165 8.55 9.36 -10.45
C ALA A 165 7.88 9.44 -9.07
N GLY A 166 8.63 9.88 -8.05
CA GLY A 166 8.09 10.03 -6.70
C GLY A 166 6.86 10.92 -6.61
N GLY A 167 5.85 10.48 -5.85
CA GLY A 167 4.58 11.17 -5.66
C GLY A 167 3.54 10.97 -6.78
N ARG A 168 3.91 10.25 -7.84
CA ARG A 168 3.02 9.83 -8.94
C ARG A 168 2.47 8.42 -8.69
N THR A 169 1.52 8.04 -9.53
CA THR A 169 0.95 6.70 -9.58
C THR A 169 1.15 6.14 -10.98
N ASP A 170 1.06 4.83 -11.07
CA ASP A 170 1.25 4.07 -12.30
C ASP A 170 0.33 2.84 -12.32
N GLY A 171 0.20 2.15 -13.45
CA GLY A 171 -0.46 0.87 -13.56
C GLY A 171 -1.34 0.72 -14.78
N GLY A 172 -2.49 0.06 -14.60
CA GLY A 172 -3.39 -0.19 -15.72
C GLY A 172 -4.63 -0.98 -15.36
N VAL A 173 -5.47 -1.19 -16.37
CA VAL A 173 -6.74 -1.90 -16.22
C VAL A 173 -6.86 -2.98 -17.29
N LEU A 174 -6.94 -4.24 -16.88
CA LEU A 174 -7.26 -5.37 -17.75
C LEU A 174 -8.75 -5.67 -17.65
N GLY A 175 -9.52 -5.22 -18.65
CA GLY A 175 -10.98 -5.34 -18.68
C GLY A 175 -11.48 -6.54 -19.48
N TYR A 176 -12.81 -6.69 -19.47
CA TYR A 176 -13.57 -7.72 -20.18
C TYR A 176 -13.26 -9.14 -19.69
N LEU A 177 -13.11 -9.30 -18.37
CA LEU A 177 -12.93 -10.60 -17.71
C LEU A 177 -14.29 -11.31 -17.56
N ASN A 178 -14.78 -11.87 -18.67
CA ASN A 178 -16.08 -12.54 -18.72
C ASN A 178 -15.97 -14.05 -18.48
N GLY A 179 -16.94 -14.61 -17.75
CA GLY A 179 -17.03 -16.05 -17.49
C GLY A 179 -15.95 -16.56 -16.55
N ASP A 180 -15.67 -17.86 -16.64
CA ASP A 180 -14.61 -18.48 -15.85
C ASP A 180 -13.23 -18.08 -16.37
N PHE A 181 -12.35 -17.66 -15.47
CA PHE A 181 -10.97 -17.31 -15.82
C PHE A 181 -10.02 -17.70 -14.69
N SER A 182 -8.74 -17.84 -15.04
CA SER A 182 -7.65 -18.03 -14.10
C SER A 182 -6.42 -17.31 -14.63
N ILE A 183 -6.07 -16.20 -13.98
CA ILE A 183 -4.96 -15.33 -14.36
C ILE A 183 -3.88 -15.46 -13.29
N THR A 184 -2.65 -15.77 -13.69
CA THR A 184 -1.49 -15.80 -12.78
C THR A 184 -0.57 -14.64 -13.09
N ILE A 185 -0.24 -13.87 -12.05
CA ILE A 185 0.72 -12.77 -12.08
C ILE A 185 1.97 -13.25 -11.37
N ASP A 186 3.08 -13.30 -12.09
CA ASP A 186 4.43 -13.49 -11.55
C ASP A 186 5.09 -12.11 -11.41
N PRO A 187 5.16 -11.57 -10.18
CA PRO A 187 5.61 -10.21 -9.94
C PRO A 187 7.14 -10.13 -9.80
N ALA A 188 7.71 -9.00 -10.22
CA ALA A 188 9.04 -8.59 -9.81
C ALA A 188 8.99 -7.13 -9.36
N TYR A 189 9.22 -6.91 -8.07
CA TYR A 189 9.24 -5.59 -7.44
C TYR A 189 10.67 -5.15 -7.11
N ASN A 190 10.88 -3.84 -6.97
CA ASN A 190 12.15 -3.24 -6.54
C ASN A 190 13.29 -3.71 -7.45
N THR A 191 14.44 -4.09 -6.89
CA THR A 191 15.63 -4.54 -7.64
C THR A 191 15.40 -5.74 -8.56
N ALA A 192 14.27 -6.44 -8.45
CA ALA A 192 13.90 -7.52 -9.35
C ALA A 192 13.14 -7.03 -10.60
N ALA A 193 12.54 -5.84 -10.56
CA ALA A 193 11.84 -5.25 -11.70
C ALA A 193 12.82 -4.88 -12.82
N THR A 194 12.39 -4.98 -14.07
CA THR A 194 13.25 -4.76 -15.25
C THR A 194 13.73 -3.32 -15.36
N LEU A 195 12.88 -2.34 -15.05
CA LEU A 195 13.21 -0.90 -15.14
C LEU A 195 13.80 -0.32 -13.85
N TYR A 196 14.09 -1.14 -12.84
CA TYR A 196 14.58 -0.64 -11.55
C TYR A 196 15.96 -0.01 -11.67
N GLY A 197 16.08 1.23 -11.21
CA GLY A 197 17.34 1.98 -11.26
C GLY A 197 17.70 2.53 -12.64
N GLU A 198 16.94 2.19 -13.69
CA GLU A 198 17.10 2.83 -15.00
C GLU A 198 16.57 4.27 -14.96
N TYR A 199 15.37 4.46 -14.40
CA TYR A 199 14.74 5.78 -14.25
C TYR A 199 14.55 6.15 -12.78
N PHE A 200 14.08 5.21 -11.96
CA PHE A 200 13.78 5.43 -10.55
C PHE A 200 14.16 4.21 -9.69
N ALA A 201 14.57 4.46 -8.44
CA ALA A 201 15.16 3.45 -7.54
C ALA A 201 14.58 3.48 -6.11
N GLY A 202 13.34 3.92 -5.95
CA GLY A 202 12.61 3.85 -4.69
C GLY A 202 12.18 2.42 -4.35
N VAL A 203 11.37 2.23 -3.31
CA VAL A 203 10.99 0.91 -2.82
C VAL A 203 9.48 0.79 -2.68
N ILE A 204 8.90 -0.32 -3.14
CA ILE A 204 7.61 -0.84 -2.71
C ILE A 204 7.82 -1.74 -1.49
N ALA A 205 7.13 -1.40 -0.40
CA ALA A 205 7.16 -2.12 0.86
C ALA A 205 5.98 -3.10 1.02
N GLY A 206 4.87 -2.88 0.30
CA GLY A 206 3.67 -3.71 0.42
C GLY A 206 2.92 -3.85 -0.89
N TRP A 207 2.31 -5.03 -1.08
CA TRP A 207 1.40 -5.31 -2.19
C TRP A 207 0.13 -5.94 -1.64
N TYR A 208 -1.03 -5.44 -2.08
CA TYR A 208 -2.32 -5.81 -1.50
C TYR A 208 -3.36 -6.11 -2.57
N VAL A 209 -4.24 -7.07 -2.27
CA VAL A 209 -5.55 -7.18 -2.91
C VAL A 209 -6.58 -6.43 -2.08
N LEU A 210 -7.37 -5.58 -2.72
CA LEU A 210 -8.52 -4.95 -2.09
C LEU A 210 -9.78 -5.76 -2.36
N THR A 211 -10.56 -5.96 -1.31
CA THR A 211 -11.84 -6.69 -1.32
C THR A 211 -12.83 -5.97 -0.39
N GLY A 212 -14.10 -6.37 -0.42
CA GLY A 212 -15.18 -5.74 0.33
C GLY A 212 -15.98 -4.75 -0.51
N SER A 213 -16.27 -3.57 0.06
CA SER A 213 -17.03 -2.50 -0.60
C SER A 213 -16.28 -1.17 -0.49
N TRP A 214 -16.59 -0.19 -1.34
CA TRP A 214 -15.92 1.12 -1.31
C TRP A 214 -15.92 1.83 0.06
N GLY A 215 -16.95 1.59 0.87
CA GLY A 215 -17.07 2.15 2.22
C GLY A 215 -16.36 1.33 3.31
N ASN A 216 -16.00 0.08 3.02
CA ASN A 216 -15.36 -0.84 3.96
C ASN A 216 -14.45 -1.79 3.17
N LEU A 217 -13.27 -1.28 2.81
CA LEU A 217 -12.25 -2.03 2.07
C LEU A 217 -11.38 -2.82 3.03
N THR A 218 -11.22 -4.11 2.76
CA THR A 218 -10.22 -4.96 3.39
C THR A 218 -8.99 -5.01 2.50
N ARG A 219 -7.79 -4.90 3.10
CA ARG A 219 -6.50 -5.04 2.42
C ARG A 219 -5.91 -6.39 2.79
N GLU A 220 -5.86 -7.30 1.82
CA GLU A 220 -5.22 -8.59 1.99
C GLU A 220 -3.78 -8.52 1.46
N GLU A 221 -2.81 -8.66 2.35
CA GLU A 221 -1.38 -8.58 2.02
C GLU A 221 -0.92 -9.76 1.17
N LEU A 222 -0.14 -9.45 0.13
CA LEU A 222 0.50 -10.38 -0.78
C LEU A 222 2.02 -10.31 -0.67
N ASN A 223 2.67 -11.43 -0.95
CA ASN A 223 4.11 -11.55 -1.04
C ASN A 223 4.62 -10.94 -2.36
N LEU A 224 5.61 -10.05 -2.28
CA LEU A 224 6.20 -9.35 -3.42
C LEU A 224 7.00 -10.25 -4.39
N GLN A 225 7.29 -11.50 -4.01
CA GLN A 225 8.19 -12.39 -4.75
C GLN A 225 7.52 -13.72 -5.16
N GLU A 226 6.25 -13.92 -4.80
CA GLU A 226 5.54 -15.16 -5.12
C GLU A 226 4.43 -14.89 -6.14
N PRO A 227 4.27 -15.76 -7.15
CA PRO A 227 3.17 -15.64 -8.08
C PRO A 227 1.81 -15.71 -7.38
N VAL A 228 0.89 -14.84 -7.78
CA VAL A 228 -0.50 -14.84 -7.33
C VAL A 228 -1.41 -15.24 -8.48
N THR A 229 -2.39 -16.09 -8.21
CA THR A 229 -3.43 -16.48 -9.16
C THR A 229 -4.77 -15.91 -8.71
N ILE A 230 -5.47 -15.23 -9.61
CA ILE A 230 -6.83 -14.74 -9.44
C ILE A 230 -7.73 -15.58 -10.34
N SER A 231 -8.76 -16.18 -9.79
CA SER A 231 -9.71 -16.98 -10.55
C SER A 231 -11.15 -16.57 -10.32
N CYS A 232 -11.99 -16.83 -11.32
CA CYS A 232 -13.44 -16.83 -11.25
C CYS A 232 -13.93 -18.21 -11.68
N GLU A 233 -14.78 -18.82 -10.86
CA GLU A 233 -15.40 -20.12 -11.14
C GLU A 233 -16.92 -19.99 -11.01
N THR A 234 -17.64 -20.49 -12.00
CA THR A 234 -19.10 -20.60 -11.96
C THR A 234 -19.50 -21.88 -11.23
N ILE A 235 -20.09 -21.73 -10.05
CA ILE A 235 -20.63 -22.81 -9.25
C ILE A 235 -22.13 -22.90 -9.53
N GLN A 236 -22.59 -24.09 -9.93
CA GLN A 236 -24.03 -24.39 -9.97
C GLN A 236 -24.47 -24.66 -8.53
N GLU A 237 -25.41 -23.86 -8.03
CA GLU A 237 -26.04 -24.18 -6.76
C GLU A 237 -26.76 -25.52 -6.93
N PRO A 238 -26.49 -26.54 -6.09
CA PRO A 238 -27.17 -27.81 -6.22
C PRO A 238 -28.67 -27.56 -6.05
N GLU A 239 -29.46 -27.85 -7.08
CA GLU A 239 -30.91 -27.78 -6.98
C GLU A 239 -31.34 -28.58 -5.75
N VAL A 240 -31.79 -27.88 -4.71
CA VAL A 240 -32.34 -28.53 -3.53
C VAL A 240 -33.51 -29.36 -4.06
N PRO A 241 -33.47 -30.71 -3.97
CA PRO A 241 -34.54 -31.53 -4.50
C PRO A 241 -35.81 -31.07 -3.81
N GLY A 242 -36.74 -30.50 -4.60
CA GLY A 242 -37.90 -29.79 -4.08
C GLY A 242 -38.51 -30.59 -2.95
N THR A 243 -38.57 -29.98 -1.76
CA THR A 243 -39.25 -30.57 -0.62
C THR A 243 -40.61 -31.02 -1.14
N PRO A 244 -40.97 -32.31 -1.04
CA PRO A 244 -42.25 -32.79 -1.54
C PRO A 244 -43.33 -31.87 -1.00
N GLN A 245 -44.13 -31.25 -1.89
CA GLN A 245 -45.28 -30.46 -1.46
C GLN A 245 -46.10 -31.36 -0.54
N GLU A 246 -46.04 -31.07 0.76
CA GLU A 246 -46.90 -31.69 1.75
C GLU A 246 -48.30 -31.18 1.41
N GLU A 247 -49.11 -32.05 0.76
CA GLU A 247 -50.49 -31.73 0.43
C GLU A 247 -51.18 -31.25 1.70
N THR A 248 -51.60 -30.00 1.68
CA THR A 248 -52.27 -29.34 2.79
C THR A 248 -53.55 -30.13 3.11
N PRO A 249 -53.68 -30.75 4.30
CA PRO A 249 -54.94 -31.37 4.68
C PRO A 249 -55.99 -30.27 4.90
N GLU A 250 -57.16 -30.46 4.29
CA GLU A 250 -58.36 -29.62 4.39
C GLU A 250 -58.69 -29.27 5.85
N GLU A 251 -58.89 -27.98 6.13
CA GLU A 251 -59.21 -27.46 7.46
C GLU A 251 -60.49 -28.06 8.05
N THR A 252 -60.42 -28.47 9.31
CA THR A 252 -61.61 -28.72 10.16
C THR A 252 -61.60 -27.70 11.30
N PRO A 253 -62.69 -26.95 11.54
CA PRO A 253 -62.71 -25.94 12.60
C PRO A 253 -62.85 -26.65 13.95
N THR A 254 -61.86 -26.50 14.83
CA THR A 254 -61.92 -27.01 16.21
C THR A 254 -61.56 -25.90 17.19
N GLU A 255 -62.40 -25.82 18.21
CA GLU A 255 -62.54 -24.73 19.16
C GLU A 255 -61.31 -24.44 20.02
N THR A 256 -61.25 -23.18 20.43
CA THR A 256 -60.45 -22.61 21.52
C THR A 256 -60.58 -23.41 22.82
N PRO A 257 -59.46 -23.65 23.51
CA PRO A 257 -59.46 -23.56 24.96
C PRO A 257 -58.31 -22.69 25.50
N GLU A 258 -58.56 -22.28 26.73
CA GLU A 258 -57.88 -21.29 27.56
C GLU A 258 -56.41 -21.60 27.91
N GLU A 259 -55.66 -20.50 28.05
CA GLU A 259 -54.75 -20.15 29.15
C GLU A 259 -54.21 -21.30 30.03
N GLU A 260 -52.88 -21.53 30.02
CA GLU A 260 -52.04 -21.67 31.22
C GLU A 260 -50.55 -21.42 30.89
N THR A 261 -49.97 -20.41 31.53
CA THR A 261 -48.54 -20.33 31.96
C THR A 261 -48.16 -21.58 32.76
N PRO A 262 -46.89 -22.09 32.78
CA PRO A 262 -45.76 -21.34 33.34
C PRO A 262 -44.33 -21.74 32.89
N GLU A 263 -43.37 -21.08 33.55
CA GLU A 263 -42.07 -21.57 34.03
C GLU A 263 -40.78 -21.40 33.20
N GLU A 264 -39.88 -20.64 33.83
CA GLU A 264 -38.47 -20.43 33.51
C GLU A 264 -37.64 -21.72 33.69
N THR A 265 -36.58 -21.86 32.89
CA THR A 265 -35.45 -22.77 33.18
C THR A 265 -34.21 -22.31 32.37
N PRO A 266 -32.98 -22.73 32.71
CA PRO A 266 -32.00 -21.88 33.36
C PRO A 266 -30.77 -21.57 32.49
N GLU A 267 -29.98 -20.59 32.93
CA GLU A 267 -28.63 -20.30 32.44
C GLU A 267 -27.70 -21.51 32.61
N GLU A 268 -27.14 -22.00 31.50
CA GLU A 268 -25.95 -22.86 31.52
C GLU A 268 -24.70 -22.07 31.14
N SER A 269 -23.76 -22.10 32.09
CA SER A 269 -22.37 -21.70 32.03
C SER A 269 -21.52 -22.78 31.36
N PRO A 270 -20.54 -22.43 30.52
CA PRO A 270 -19.33 -23.25 30.34
C PRO A 270 -18.11 -22.47 30.83
N GLU A 271 -17.48 -22.94 31.91
CA GLU A 271 -16.36 -23.90 31.92
C GLU A 271 -15.01 -23.28 31.52
N GLU A 272 -14.13 -23.27 32.52
CA GLU A 272 -12.74 -22.84 32.50
C GLU A 272 -11.90 -23.65 31.50
N SER A 273 -10.96 -22.98 30.84
CA SER A 273 -9.88 -23.59 30.08
C SER A 273 -8.51 -23.24 30.69
N PRO A 274 -7.52 -24.15 30.55
CA PRO A 274 -6.42 -24.28 31.50
C PRO A 274 -5.25 -23.32 31.26
N ALA A 275 -4.52 -23.09 32.35
CA ALA A 275 -3.31 -22.30 32.46
C ALA A 275 -2.22 -22.71 31.46
N GLU A 276 -1.71 -21.71 30.75
CA GLU A 276 -0.55 -21.79 29.88
C GLU A 276 0.73 -21.64 30.72
N GLU A 277 1.65 -22.60 30.60
CA GLU A 277 2.93 -22.63 31.30
C GLU A 277 3.89 -21.57 30.75
N THR A 278 4.34 -20.66 31.62
CA THR A 278 5.43 -19.72 31.34
C THR A 278 6.79 -20.42 31.34
N PRO A 279 7.65 -20.24 30.32
CA PRO A 279 9.04 -20.66 30.41
C PRO A 279 9.84 -19.72 31.32
N THR A 280 10.60 -20.34 32.23
CA THR A 280 11.48 -19.69 33.19
C THR A 280 12.79 -19.31 32.49
N GLU A 281 12.96 -18.03 32.13
CA GLU A 281 14.27 -17.50 31.72
C GLU A 281 15.08 -17.01 32.93
N THR A 282 16.33 -17.46 32.96
CA THR A 282 17.37 -17.22 33.97
C THR A 282 17.81 -15.73 33.97
N PRO A 283 18.04 -15.09 35.15
CA PRO A 283 18.38 -13.68 35.20
C PRO A 283 19.86 -13.46 35.53
N GLU A 284 20.73 -13.38 34.51
CA GLU A 284 21.96 -12.61 34.63
C GLU A 284 22.15 -11.76 33.37
N GLU A 285 22.49 -10.48 33.56
CA GLU A 285 22.89 -9.52 32.51
C GLU A 285 21.82 -8.62 31.83
N LYS A 286 20.87 -8.05 32.60
CA LYS A 286 20.09 -6.87 32.15
C LYS A 286 19.97 -5.81 33.26
N LYS A 287 20.98 -4.93 33.42
CA LYS A 287 20.85 -3.73 34.27
C LYS A 287 21.28 -2.39 33.66
N SER A 288 21.65 -2.33 32.37
CA SER A 288 22.05 -1.05 31.74
C SER A 288 21.07 -0.51 30.67
N ASN A 289 20.10 -1.29 30.18
CA ASN A 289 19.23 -0.86 29.06
C ASN A 289 17.78 -0.54 29.43
N GLU A 290 17.33 -0.81 30.65
CA GLU A 290 15.91 -0.68 31.02
C GLU A 290 15.48 0.77 31.36
N LYS A 291 16.43 1.65 31.71
CA LYS A 291 16.14 3.06 32.00
C LYS A 291 15.93 3.94 30.76
N LYS A 292 16.22 3.44 29.55
CA LYS A 292 16.00 4.17 28.29
C LYS A 292 14.66 3.84 27.61
N LYS A 293 14.06 2.69 27.90
CA LYS A 293 12.82 2.22 27.25
C LYS A 293 11.53 2.74 27.92
N LYS A 294 11.60 3.17 29.19
CA LYS A 294 10.42 3.60 29.97
C LYS A 294 10.04 5.10 29.84
N LYS A 295 10.72 5.89 29.01
CA LYS A 295 10.48 7.35 28.89
C LYS A 295 9.92 7.81 27.54
N ASN A 296 9.46 6.91 26.68
CA ASN A 296 8.97 7.26 25.33
C ASN A 296 7.63 6.59 25.00
N LYS A 297 6.80 6.35 26.01
CA LYS A 297 5.39 5.99 25.87
C LYS A 297 4.52 7.20 26.28
N GLU A 298 4.88 8.38 25.80
CA GLU A 298 3.91 9.47 25.67
C GLU A 298 3.04 9.07 24.46
N GLU A 299 1.74 8.94 24.68
CA GLU A 299 0.75 8.83 23.62
C GLU A 299 1.06 9.92 22.60
N LYS A 300 1.51 9.54 21.41
CA LYS A 300 1.55 10.47 20.29
C LYS A 300 0.09 10.76 19.97
N GLU A 301 -0.43 11.87 20.51
CA GLU A 301 -1.66 12.48 20.04
C GLU A 301 -1.63 12.46 18.51
N LYS A 302 -2.70 11.92 17.90
CA LYS A 302 -2.80 11.89 16.45
C LYS A 302 -2.68 13.36 15.98
N PRO A 303 -1.86 13.64 14.96
CA PRO A 303 -1.73 14.99 14.47
C PRO A 303 -3.09 15.49 13.96
N GLU A 304 -3.43 16.73 14.29
CA GLU A 304 -4.75 17.37 14.07
C GLU A 304 -5.25 17.23 12.62
N TRP A 305 -4.34 17.27 11.64
CA TRP A 305 -4.72 17.09 10.22
C TRP A 305 -5.31 15.72 9.88
N LYS A 306 -5.06 14.69 10.69
CA LYS A 306 -5.66 13.37 10.46
C LYS A 306 -7.13 13.35 10.80
N GLU A 307 -7.53 14.06 11.85
CA GLU A 307 -8.95 14.19 12.22
C GLU A 307 -9.68 15.02 11.15
N ASP A 308 -9.10 16.16 10.73
CA ASP A 308 -9.63 16.96 9.61
C ASP A 308 -9.80 16.12 8.33
N ARG A 309 -8.87 15.19 8.05
CA ARG A 309 -8.92 14.33 6.87
C ARG A 309 -10.03 13.32 6.95
N ASP A 310 -10.20 12.69 8.10
CA ASP A 310 -11.20 11.64 8.30
C ASP A 310 -12.61 12.27 8.29
N GLU A 311 -12.79 13.48 8.83
CA GLU A 311 -14.02 14.27 8.70
C GLU A 311 -14.33 14.65 7.25
N ALA A 312 -13.34 15.20 6.52
CA ALA A 312 -13.52 15.51 5.10
C ALA A 312 -13.87 14.28 4.26
N ARG A 313 -13.38 13.09 4.63
CA ARG A 313 -13.70 11.84 3.94
C ARG A 313 -15.17 11.45 4.11
N GLU A 314 -15.75 11.64 5.29
CA GLU A 314 -17.18 11.39 5.51
C GLU A 314 -18.03 12.41 4.77
N GLU A 315 -17.65 13.68 4.77
CA GLU A 315 -18.36 14.72 4.00
C GLU A 315 -18.35 14.43 2.49
N TRP A 316 -17.20 14.01 1.94
CA TRP A 316 -17.12 13.64 0.52
C TRP A 316 -17.97 12.41 0.17
N LYS A 317 -18.20 11.54 1.14
CA LYS A 317 -19.08 10.38 0.97
C LYS A 317 -20.53 10.84 0.92
N GLU A 318 -20.95 11.74 1.80
CA GLU A 318 -22.30 12.33 1.79
C GLU A 318 -22.58 13.08 0.49
N ASP A 319 -21.67 13.96 0.06
CA ASP A 319 -21.76 14.68 -1.22
C ASP A 319 -21.91 13.71 -2.40
N ARG A 320 -21.16 12.59 -2.34
CA ARG A 320 -21.17 11.58 -3.39
C ARG A 320 -22.52 10.89 -3.47
N ASP A 321 -23.00 10.44 -2.32
CA ASP A 321 -24.26 9.73 -2.21
C ASP A 321 -25.43 10.68 -2.62
N GLU A 322 -25.32 12.00 -2.37
CA GLU A 322 -26.31 13.00 -2.83
C GLU A 322 -26.36 13.14 -4.35
N TRP A 323 -25.23 13.37 -5.04
CA TRP A 323 -25.27 13.55 -6.50
C TRP A 323 -25.58 12.23 -7.21
N GLN A 324 -25.18 11.08 -6.66
CA GLN A 324 -25.61 9.77 -7.16
C GLN A 324 -27.12 9.64 -7.12
N LYS A 325 -27.75 10.02 -6.02
CA LYS A 325 -29.22 10.02 -5.89
C LYS A 325 -29.90 10.94 -6.92
N LYS A 326 -29.33 12.12 -7.21
CA LYS A 326 -29.86 13.02 -8.27
C LYS A 326 -29.77 12.37 -9.64
N ARG A 327 -28.62 11.75 -9.96
CA ARG A 327 -28.42 11.04 -11.22
C ARG A 327 -29.41 9.89 -11.38
N ASP A 328 -29.63 9.09 -10.33
CA ASP A 328 -30.53 7.93 -10.37
C ASP A 328 -32.01 8.35 -10.53
N ASN A 329 -32.37 9.56 -10.10
CA ASN A 329 -33.70 10.15 -10.34
C ASN A 329 -33.86 10.74 -11.75
N GLY A 330 -32.81 10.74 -12.58
CA GLY A 330 -32.83 11.32 -13.92
C GLY A 330 -32.83 12.85 -13.93
N ASP A 331 -32.31 13.48 -12.87
CA ASP A 331 -32.29 14.93 -12.72
C ASP A 331 -31.13 15.52 -13.55
N ASP A 332 -31.39 16.24 -14.64
CA ASP A 332 -30.36 16.72 -15.59
C ASP A 332 -29.24 17.57 -14.93
N ASP A 333 -29.52 18.18 -13.78
CA ASP A 333 -28.60 19.04 -13.01
C ASP A 333 -27.57 18.25 -12.17
N TRP A 334 -27.59 16.91 -12.19
CA TRP A 334 -26.64 16.10 -11.40
C TRP A 334 -25.17 16.38 -11.74
N LYS A 335 -24.88 16.80 -12.98
CA LYS A 335 -23.53 17.14 -13.43
C LYS A 335 -23.00 18.41 -12.77
N GLU A 336 -23.84 19.44 -12.67
CA GLU A 336 -23.48 20.70 -12.02
C GLU A 336 -23.23 20.47 -10.53
N ALA A 337 -24.10 19.71 -9.85
CA ALA A 337 -23.91 19.33 -8.44
C ALA A 337 -22.62 18.52 -8.23
N ARG A 338 -22.29 17.61 -9.15
CA ARG A 338 -21.03 16.84 -9.10
C ARG A 338 -19.81 17.76 -9.27
N ASP A 339 -19.86 18.70 -10.20
CA ASP A 339 -18.75 19.61 -10.50
C ASP A 339 -18.56 20.64 -9.36
N GLU A 340 -19.64 21.12 -8.74
CA GLU A 340 -19.59 21.98 -7.54
C GLU A 340 -18.97 21.23 -6.35
N ALA A 341 -19.46 20.03 -6.03
CA ALA A 341 -18.89 19.19 -4.98
C ALA A 341 -17.40 18.88 -5.24
N ARG A 342 -17.01 18.78 -6.51
CA ARG A 342 -15.62 18.56 -6.91
C ARG A 342 -14.73 19.77 -6.64
N GLU A 343 -15.18 20.98 -6.93
CA GLU A 343 -14.42 22.20 -6.60
C GLU A 343 -14.32 22.41 -5.09
N GLU A 344 -15.38 22.15 -4.33
CA GLU A 344 -15.34 22.22 -2.87
C GLU A 344 -14.35 21.21 -2.27
N ARG A 345 -14.33 19.98 -2.80
CA ARG A 345 -13.32 18.96 -2.43
C ARG A 345 -11.90 19.43 -2.71
N LYS A 346 -11.68 20.09 -3.85
CA LYS A 346 -10.37 20.62 -4.23
C LYS A 346 -9.90 21.68 -3.25
N GLU A 347 -10.75 22.65 -2.88
CA GLU A 347 -10.41 23.68 -1.90
C GLU A 347 -10.10 23.09 -0.52
N LYS A 348 -10.93 22.16 -0.03
CA LYS A 348 -10.70 21.47 1.26
C LYS A 348 -9.39 20.68 1.25
N ARG A 349 -9.12 19.97 0.15
CA ARG A 349 -7.87 19.22 -0.03
C ARG A 349 -6.65 20.13 -0.01
N ASP A 350 -6.69 21.27 -0.69
CA ASP A 350 -5.56 22.20 -0.74
C ASP A 350 -5.30 22.82 0.64
N LYS A 351 -6.36 23.18 1.38
CA LYS A 351 -6.27 23.63 2.77
C LYS A 351 -5.68 22.57 3.69
N TRP A 352 -6.05 21.31 3.50
CA TRP A 352 -5.48 20.18 4.23
C TRP A 352 -4.00 19.96 3.92
N GLN A 353 -3.62 20.02 2.65
CA GLN A 353 -2.21 19.89 2.24
C GLN A 353 -1.35 20.99 2.88
N ASP A 354 -1.81 22.25 2.88
CA ASP A 354 -1.11 23.36 3.54
C ASP A 354 -0.96 23.14 5.06
N LYS A 355 -2.02 22.67 5.75
CA LYS A 355 -1.94 22.29 7.18
C LYS A 355 -0.87 21.22 7.43
N ARG A 356 -0.92 20.14 6.64
CA ARG A 356 0.03 19.01 6.74
C ARG A 356 1.46 19.46 6.51
N ASP A 357 1.69 20.29 5.50
CA ASP A 357 3.04 20.73 5.13
C ASP A 357 3.60 21.73 6.15
N LYS A 358 2.77 22.60 6.72
CA LYS A 358 3.12 23.44 7.89
C LYS A 358 3.53 22.61 9.10
N GLU A 359 2.82 21.51 9.37
CA GLU A 359 3.17 20.62 10.49
C GLU A 359 4.49 19.88 10.24
N LYS A 360 4.68 19.33 9.04
CA LYS A 360 5.97 18.74 8.64
C LYS A 360 7.12 19.73 8.77
N GLU A 361 6.91 21.00 8.40
CA GLU A 361 7.92 22.03 8.56
C GLU A 361 8.23 22.30 10.05
N LYS A 362 7.21 22.32 10.92
CA LYS A 362 7.39 22.44 12.38
C LYS A 362 8.20 21.26 12.94
N GLU A 363 7.89 20.03 12.53
CA GLU A 363 8.64 18.84 12.93
C GLU A 363 10.08 18.88 12.45
N ARG A 364 10.33 19.30 11.19
CA ARG A 364 11.68 19.48 10.65
C ARG A 364 12.48 20.49 11.49
N LYS A 365 11.91 21.66 11.77
CA LYS A 365 12.53 22.70 12.62
C LYS A 365 12.80 22.18 14.04
N LYS A 366 11.91 21.36 14.61
CA LYS A 366 12.12 20.73 15.93
C LYS A 366 13.30 19.77 15.89
N ARG A 367 13.38 18.90 14.89
CA ARG A 367 14.47 17.93 14.70
C ARG A 367 15.82 18.63 14.47
N GLU A 368 15.86 19.71 13.71
CA GLU A 368 17.07 20.53 13.52
C GLU A 368 17.55 21.15 14.83
N LYS A 369 16.65 21.73 15.63
CA LYS A 369 16.99 22.26 16.96
C LYS A 369 17.51 21.17 17.89
N GLU A 370 16.97 19.97 17.83
CA GLU A 370 17.47 18.82 18.61
C GLU A 370 18.86 18.38 18.16
N LYS A 371 19.10 18.27 16.85
CA LYS A 371 20.43 17.99 16.28
C LYS A 371 21.46 19.04 16.69
N GLU A 372 21.09 20.33 16.67
CA GLU A 372 21.97 21.42 17.09
C GLU A 372 22.31 21.35 18.60
N LYS A 373 21.32 21.04 19.45
CA LYS A 373 21.54 20.81 20.88
C LYS A 373 22.46 19.62 21.12
N GLU A 374 22.31 18.54 20.35
CA GLU A 374 23.17 17.36 20.45
C GLU A 374 24.61 17.67 20.00
N LYS A 375 24.78 18.42 18.89
CA LYS A 375 26.09 18.88 18.41
C LYS A 375 26.80 19.72 19.47
N LYS A 376 26.12 20.73 20.05
CA LYS A 376 26.65 21.55 21.16
C LYS A 376 27.04 20.72 22.38
N LYS A 377 26.28 19.67 22.69
CA LYS A 377 26.59 18.73 23.79
C LYS A 377 27.88 17.95 23.49
N ARG A 378 28.02 17.40 22.28
CA ARG A 378 29.21 16.65 21.83
C ARG A 378 30.46 17.54 21.82
N GLU A 379 30.35 18.80 21.39
CA GLU A 379 31.46 19.77 21.42
C GLU A 379 31.94 20.07 22.85
N LYS A 380 31.01 20.31 23.79
CA LYS A 380 31.34 20.51 25.20
C LYS A 380 32.01 19.29 25.82
N GLU A 381 31.64 18.08 25.39
CA GLU A 381 32.25 16.84 25.85
C GLU A 381 33.68 16.69 25.33
N LYS A 382 33.90 16.91 24.02
CA LYS A 382 35.24 16.95 23.40
C LYS A 382 36.16 17.98 24.06
N GLU A 383 35.65 19.17 24.40
CA GLU A 383 36.43 20.20 25.09
C GLU A 383 36.84 19.76 26.52
N LYS A 384 35.94 19.11 27.26
CA LYS A 384 36.24 18.54 28.58
C LYS A 384 37.32 17.46 28.49
N GLU A 385 37.29 16.61 27.46
CA GLU A 385 38.33 15.61 27.22
C GLU A 385 39.68 16.23 26.88
N ARG A 386 39.71 17.25 26.01
CA ARG A 386 40.94 17.99 25.68
C ARG A 386 41.59 18.60 26.93
N LYS A 387 40.80 19.26 27.79
CA LYS A 387 41.28 19.81 29.08
C LYS A 387 41.79 18.72 30.03
N LYS A 388 41.17 17.53 30.06
CA LYS A 388 41.67 16.38 30.84
C LYS A 388 43.02 15.88 30.31
N ARG A 389 43.17 15.72 28.98
CA ARG A 389 44.42 15.31 28.32
C ARG A 389 45.56 16.30 28.59
N GLU A 390 45.30 17.60 28.49
CA GLU A 390 46.30 18.64 28.79
C GLU A 390 46.75 18.62 30.26
N LYS A 391 45.82 18.46 31.20
CA LYS A 391 46.15 18.30 32.63
C LYS A 391 47.01 17.05 32.88
N LYS A 392 46.72 15.93 32.20
CA LYS A 392 47.53 14.71 32.28
C LYS A 392 48.95 14.94 31.75
N LYS A 393 49.10 15.53 30.56
CA LYS A 393 50.40 15.90 29.97
C LYS A 393 51.21 16.83 30.89
N LYS A 394 50.57 17.85 31.50
CA LYS A 394 51.24 18.74 32.46
C LYS A 394 51.74 17.99 33.71
N LYS A 395 50.96 17.04 34.24
CA LYS A 395 51.39 16.20 35.38
C LYS A 395 52.57 15.29 35.01
N GLU A 396 52.55 14.68 33.82
CA GLU A 396 53.65 13.85 33.32
C GLU A 396 54.93 14.66 33.13
N ARG A 397 54.86 15.86 32.54
CA ARG A 397 56.01 16.78 32.41
C ARG A 397 56.60 17.16 33.77
N LYS A 398 55.77 17.46 34.77
CA LYS A 398 56.25 17.72 36.15
C LYS A 398 56.92 16.50 36.77
N LYS A 399 56.35 15.30 36.56
CA LYS A 399 56.94 14.04 37.05
C LYS A 399 58.29 13.73 36.40
N LYS A 400 58.45 14.01 35.10
CA LYS A 400 59.76 13.91 34.40
C LYS A 400 60.78 14.89 34.98
N ARG A 401 60.41 16.17 35.18
CA ARG A 401 61.31 17.17 35.78
C ARG A 401 61.77 16.81 37.19
N ASN A 402 60.89 16.25 38.02
CA ASN A 402 61.26 15.83 39.38
C ASN A 402 62.11 14.54 39.42
N ARG A 403 62.27 13.82 38.31
CA ARG A 403 63.05 12.58 38.27
C ARG A 403 64.55 12.79 38.03
N GLY A 404 65.02 14.02 37.84
CA GLY A 404 66.45 14.34 37.83
C GLY A 404 67.27 13.48 36.86
N ASP A 405 66.77 13.28 35.64
CA ASP A 405 67.58 12.69 34.57
C ASP A 405 68.48 13.80 34.00
N ASP A 406 69.63 13.99 34.64
CA ASP A 406 70.81 14.68 34.11
C ASP A 406 71.45 13.80 33.01
N ARG A 407 70.70 13.47 31.96
CA ARG A 407 71.30 12.91 30.75
C ARG A 407 71.60 14.07 29.81
N GLU A 408 72.89 14.44 29.79
CA GLU A 408 73.53 15.17 28.69
C GLU A 408 73.00 14.61 27.37
N TRP A 409 72.43 15.51 26.56
CA TRP A 409 72.03 15.21 25.20
C TRP A 409 73.28 15.38 24.35
N ASP A 410 73.78 14.27 23.82
CA ASP A 410 74.67 14.30 22.68
C ASP A 410 73.84 14.76 21.47
N ASP A 411 74.27 15.89 20.92
CA ASP A 411 73.83 16.47 19.66
C ASP A 411 74.27 15.55 18.52
N ASP A 412 73.41 14.62 18.09
CA ASP A 412 73.55 13.97 16.80
C ASP A 412 72.38 14.40 15.92
N ASP A 413 72.71 15.39 15.08
CA ASP A 413 72.03 15.76 13.85
C ASP A 413 71.88 14.51 12.97
N ASP A 414 70.65 14.05 12.75
CA ASP A 414 70.33 13.20 11.60
C ASP A 414 69.09 13.79 10.92
N ASP A 415 69.41 14.55 9.88
CA ASP A 415 68.57 14.93 8.75
C ASP A 415 68.02 13.65 8.10
N ASP A 416 66.73 13.36 8.28
CA ASP A 416 66.00 12.44 7.41
C ASP A 416 64.73 13.15 6.91
N ASP A 417 64.96 13.95 5.87
CA ASP A 417 63.98 14.43 4.90
C ASP A 417 63.35 13.21 4.18
N ASP A 418 62.35 12.59 4.79
CA ASP A 418 61.46 11.64 4.11
C ASP A 418 60.19 12.38 3.67
N ASP A 419 60.34 13.13 2.56
CA ASP A 419 59.27 13.63 1.70
C ASP A 419 58.40 12.46 1.22
N ARG A 420 57.38 12.08 2.00
CA ARG A 420 56.27 11.28 1.49
C ARG A 420 55.20 12.21 0.94
N GLU A 421 55.36 12.54 -0.33
CA GLU A 421 54.27 12.89 -1.23
C GLU A 421 53.17 11.83 -1.06
N TRP A 422 52.05 12.24 -0.48
CA TRP A 422 50.79 11.53 -0.61
C TRP A 422 50.18 12.07 -1.89
N ASP A 423 50.26 11.28 -2.96
CA ASP A 423 49.47 11.48 -4.16
C ASP A 423 48.00 11.49 -3.75
N ASP A 424 47.39 12.67 -3.77
CA ASP A 424 45.95 12.89 -3.77
C ASP A 424 45.45 12.47 -5.15
N ASP A 425 45.10 11.18 -5.31
CA ASP A 425 44.32 10.70 -6.44
C ASP A 425 42.88 11.23 -6.31
N ASP A 426 42.67 12.43 -6.87
CA ASP A 426 41.36 12.98 -7.22
C ASP A 426 40.82 12.18 -8.42
N ASP A 427 40.13 11.06 -8.15
CA ASP A 427 39.26 10.39 -9.11
C ASP A 427 37.96 11.23 -9.27
N ASP A 428 38.04 12.22 -10.16
CA ASP A 428 36.88 12.84 -10.83
C ASP A 428 36.26 11.80 -11.78
N ASP A 429 35.34 10.97 -11.29
CA ASP A 429 34.41 10.24 -12.14
C ASP A 429 33.24 11.17 -12.51
N ASP A 430 33.35 11.72 -13.72
CA ASP A 430 32.28 12.36 -14.49
C ASP A 430 31.13 11.37 -14.72
N ASP A 431 29.97 11.62 -14.10
CA ASP A 431 28.69 11.03 -14.48
C ASP A 431 28.13 11.79 -15.71
N ASP A 432 27.95 11.07 -16.83
CA ASP A 432 27.28 11.51 -18.07
C ASP A 432 26.08 10.58 -18.36
#